data_AF-A0A3B0QYA2-F1
#
_entry.id   AF-A0A3B0QYA2-F1
#
_cell.length_a   1.000
_cell.length_b   1.000
_cell.length_c   1.000
_cell.angle_alpha   90.00
_cell.angle_beta   90.00
_cell.angle_gamma   90.00
#
_symmetry.space_group_name_H-M   'P 1'
#
loop_
_entity.id
_entity.type
_entity.pdbx_description
1 polymer ?
#
loop_
_entity_poly.entity_id
_entity_poly.type
_entity_poly.pdbx_seq_one_letter_code
_entity_poly.pdbx_strand_id
1 'polypeptide(L)' 'SEPNLRSETAFVLHEGTKVQILETYNKNWTKVKIANGKTGWIANADIKPLKDF' A
#
# COMPACT_ATOMS: atom_id res chain seq x y z
N SER A 1 1.76 -14.31 -2.97
CA SER A 1 2.72 -13.27 -3.39
C SER A 1 3.19 -12.53 -2.16
N GLU A 2 4.48 -12.67 -1.84
CA GLU A 2 5.13 -12.05 -0.67
C GLU A 2 5.78 -10.72 -1.09
N PRO A 3 5.81 -9.70 -0.22
CA PRO A 3 6.41 -8.41 -0.54
C PRO A 3 7.92 -8.57 -0.74
N ASN A 4 8.42 -8.27 -1.94
CA ASN A 4 9.85 -8.26 -2.23
C ASN A 4 10.19 -7.16 -3.26
N LEU A 5 11.40 -6.60 -3.15
CA LEU A 5 11.92 -5.55 -4.03
C LEU A 5 12.29 -6.06 -5.45
N ARG A 6 12.16 -7.37 -5.69
CA ARG A 6 12.52 -8.03 -6.96
C ARG A 6 11.33 -8.34 -7.85
N SER A 7 10.11 -8.08 -7.39
CA SER A 7 8.88 -8.30 -8.16
C SER A 7 8.64 -7.13 -9.11
N GLU A 8 8.06 -7.43 -10.28
CA GLU A 8 7.57 -6.39 -11.18
C GLU A 8 6.60 -5.45 -10.46
N THR A 9 6.77 -4.15 -10.71
CA THR A 9 5.88 -3.12 -10.18
C THR A 9 4.46 -3.35 -10.70
N ALA A 10 3.54 -3.77 -9.83
CA ALA A 10 2.18 -4.12 -10.23
C ALA A 10 1.38 -2.92 -10.80
N PHE A 11 1.64 -1.71 -10.29
CA PHE A 11 1.11 -0.43 -10.79
C PHE A 11 1.79 0.74 -10.05
N VAL A 12 1.80 1.92 -10.67
CA VAL A 12 2.28 3.17 -10.05
C VAL A 12 1.07 3.96 -9.54
N LEU A 13 1.18 4.48 -8.33
CA LEU A 13 0.17 5.35 -7.73
C LEU A 13 0.67 6.80 -7.76
N HIS A 14 -0.16 7.74 -8.16
CA HIS A 14 0.16 9.16 -8.00
C HIS A 14 0.02 9.57 -6.53
N GLU A 15 0.92 10.43 -6.06
CA GLU A 15 0.82 11.03 -4.74
C GLU A 15 -0.55 11.68 -4.53
N GLY A 16 -1.10 11.53 -3.31
CA GLY A 16 -2.44 12.01 -2.97
C GLY A 16 -3.58 11.05 -3.30
N THR A 17 -3.33 9.92 -3.96
CA THR A 17 -4.36 8.90 -4.18
C THR A 17 -4.75 8.25 -2.85
N LYS A 18 -6.05 8.27 -2.52
CA LYS A 18 -6.58 7.61 -1.32
C LYS A 18 -6.58 6.11 -1.50
N VAL A 19 -6.14 5.39 -0.46
CA VAL A 19 -6.09 3.93 -0.41
C VAL A 19 -6.67 3.45 0.92
N GLN A 20 -7.17 2.22 0.93
CA GLN A 20 -7.67 1.57 2.15
C GLN A 20 -6.59 0.65 2.70
N ILE A 21 -6.23 0.82 3.97
CA ILE A 21 -5.28 -0.05 4.66
C ILE A 21 -5.97 -1.37 5.02
N LEU A 22 -5.41 -2.48 4.59
CA LEU A 22 -5.94 -3.82 4.86
C LEU A 22 -5.15 -4.55 5.95
N GLU A 23 -3.82 -4.50 5.86
CA GLU A 23 -2.93 -5.28 6.73
C GLU A 23 -1.56 -4.62 6.83
N THR A 24 -0.87 -4.82 7.96
CA THR A 24 0.54 -4.41 8.12
C THR A 24 1.38 -5.64 8.40
N TYR A 25 2.44 -5.84 7.62
CA TYR A 25 3.36 -6.96 7.72
C TYR A 25 4.77 -6.51 8.10
N ASN A 26 5.34 -7.16 9.13
CA ASN A 26 6.69 -6.89 9.64
C ASN A 26 7.01 -5.41 9.88
N LYS A 27 6.00 -4.58 10.18
CA LYS A 27 6.07 -3.11 10.39
C LYS A 27 6.56 -2.28 9.20
N ASN A 28 7.17 -2.89 8.19
CA ASN A 28 7.76 -2.20 7.03
C ASN A 28 6.80 -2.12 5.85
N TRP A 29 5.85 -3.06 5.75
CA TRP A 29 4.96 -3.18 4.61
C TRP A 29 3.52 -3.03 5.05
N THR A 30 2.75 -2.32 4.24
CA THR A 30 1.31 -2.19 4.41
C THR A 30 0.63 -2.69 3.13
N LYS A 31 -0.31 -3.61 3.29
CA LYS A 31 -1.18 -4.04 2.20
C LYS A 31 -2.31 -3.03 2.06
N VAL A 32 -2.48 -2.53 0.86
CA VAL A 32 -3.50 -1.53 0.53
C VAL A 32 -4.42 -2.00 -0.57
N LYS A 33 -5.65 -1.50 -0.55
CA LYS A 33 -6.63 -1.62 -1.64
C LYS A 33 -6.91 -0.25 -2.23
N ILE A 34 -6.90 -0.17 -3.55
CA ILE A 34 -7.22 1.05 -4.28
C ILE A 34 -8.67 1.01 -4.80
N ALA A 35 -9.21 2.16 -5.21
CA ALA A 35 -10.62 2.31 -5.58
C ALA A 35 -11.10 1.37 -6.70
N ASN A 36 -10.21 0.95 -7.60
CA ASN A 36 -10.54 -0.01 -8.67
C ASN A 36 -10.57 -1.48 -8.19
N GLY A 37 -10.42 -1.73 -6.89
CA GLY A 37 -10.46 -3.06 -6.29
C GLY A 37 -9.12 -3.80 -6.26
N LYS A 38 -8.08 -3.30 -6.96
CA LYS A 38 -6.75 -3.91 -6.92
C LYS A 38 -6.11 -3.77 -5.54
N THR A 39 -5.26 -4.74 -5.20
CA THR A 39 -4.49 -4.75 -3.95
C THR A 39 -3.00 -4.83 -4.22
N GLY A 40 -2.20 -4.29 -3.31
CA GLY A 40 -0.75 -4.28 -3.42
C GLY A 40 -0.08 -4.03 -2.08
N TRP A 41 1.22 -4.28 -2.02
CA TRP A 41 2.05 -3.93 -0.86
C TRP A 41 2.78 -2.63 -1.15
N ILE A 42 2.74 -1.71 -0.19
CA ILE A 42 3.47 -0.45 -0.22
C ILE A 42 4.34 -0.35 1.04
N ALA A 43 5.49 0.31 0.93
CA ALA A 43 6.32 0.57 2.09
C ALA A 43 5.57 1.52 3.04
N ASN A 44 5.70 1.27 4.34
CA ASN A 44 5.02 2.08 5.36
C ASN A 44 5.52 3.55 5.38
N ALA A 45 6.71 3.81 4.84
CA ALA A 45 7.23 5.16 4.66
C ALA A 45 6.45 5.98 3.62
N ASP A 46 5.81 5.32 2.65
CA ASP A 46 5.10 5.96 1.53
C ASP A 46 3.59 6.08 1.80
N ILE A 47 3.12 5.70 2.99
CA ILE A 47 1.72 5.81 3.40
C ILE A 47 1.56 6.76 4.59
N LYS A 48 0.57 7.65 4.48
CA LYS A 48 0.17 8.54 5.57
C LYS A 48 -1.24 8.15 6.04
N PRO A 49 -1.41 7.49 7.19
CA PRO A 49 -2.73 7.18 7.71
C PRO A 49 -3.47 8.49 8.02
N LEU A 50 -4.68 8.61 7.49
CA LEU A 50 -5.61 9.68 7.86
C LEU A 50 -6.23 9.27 9.19
N LYS A 51 -5.87 9.94 10.29
CA LYS A 51 -6.60 9.82 11.55
C LYS A 51 -7.91 10.58 11.39
N ASP A 52 -9.02 9.86 11.39
CA ASP A 52 -10.32 10.45 11.70
C ASP A 52 -10.37 10.61 13.24
N PHE A 53 -10.65 11.84 13.68
CA PHE A 53 -10.68 12.24 15.10
C PHE A 53 -11.91 11.69 15.83
#